data_AF-A0A7Y1VBV9-F1
#
_entry.id   AF-A0A7Y1VBV9-F1
#
_cell.length_a   1.000
_cell.length_b   1.000
_cell.length_c   1.000
_cell.angle_alpha   90.00
_cell.angle_beta   90.00
_cell.angle_gamma   90.00
#
_symmetry.space_group_name_H-M   'P 1'
#
loop_
_entity.id
_entity.type
_entity.pdbx_description
1 polymer ?
#
loop_
_entity_poly.entity_id
_entity_poly.type
_entity_poly.pdbx_seq_one_letter_code
_entity_poly.pdbx_strand_id
1 'polypeptide(L)' 'PWGWGFNQQPMVTTSTQGTLYIDLIDANKKELIWQGMGTGYLAQGREKKEARIKEFVAKVMAKYPPGSEQ' A
#
# COMPACT_ATOMS: atom_id res chain seq x y z
N PRO A 1 38.73 19.39 -30.74
CA PRO A 1 38.39 17.99 -30.36
C PRO A 1 37.25 18.00 -29.35
N TRP A 2 36.14 17.40 -29.74
CA TRP A 2 34.81 17.60 -29.19
C TRP A 2 34.69 17.03 -27.77
N GLY A 3 34.44 17.94 -26.82
CA GLY A 3 34.29 17.63 -25.40
C GLY A 3 33.05 16.80 -25.16
N TRP A 4 33.21 15.77 -24.34
CA TRP A 4 32.21 14.80 -23.96
C TRP A 4 31.08 15.48 -23.18
N GLY A 5 30.04 15.91 -23.91
CA GLY A 5 28.76 16.34 -23.36
C GLY A 5 28.04 15.12 -22.79
N PHE A 6 28.33 14.83 -21.52
CA PHE A 6 27.63 13.82 -20.73
C PHE A 6 26.12 14.00 -20.88
N ASN A 7 25.52 12.99 -21.50
CA ASN A 7 24.09 12.83 -21.70
C ASN A 7 23.40 12.61 -20.34
N GLN A 8 23.25 13.68 -19.55
CA GLN A 8 22.50 13.67 -18.30
C GLN A 8 21.01 13.79 -18.59
N GLN A 9 20.42 12.70 -19.10
CA GLN A 9 18.97 12.60 -19.20
C GLN A 9 18.38 12.58 -17.77
N PRO A 10 17.37 13.40 -17.44
CA PRO A 10 16.76 13.38 -16.11
C PRO A 10 16.08 12.03 -15.87
N MET A 11 16.44 11.38 -14.75
CA MET A 11 15.80 10.13 -14.34
C MET A 11 14.43 10.44 -13.74
N VAL A 12 13.37 10.22 -14.52
CA VAL A 12 11.99 10.33 -14.05
C VAL A 12 11.56 8.99 -13.46
N THR A 13 11.03 9.00 -12.24
CA THR A 13 10.42 7.81 -11.62
C THR A 13 8.94 8.05 -11.38
N THR A 14 8.10 7.09 -11.75
CA THR A 14 6.64 7.14 -11.57
C THR A 14 6.25 6.18 -10.45
N SER A 15 5.52 6.66 -9.45
CA SER A 15 4.98 5.85 -8.36
C SER A 15 3.45 5.95 -8.36
N THR A 16 2.77 4.81 -8.27
CA THR A 16 1.31 4.78 -8.18
C THR A 16 0.90 4.90 -6.72
N GLN A 17 0.31 6.03 -6.34
CA GLN A 17 -0.32 6.19 -5.03
C GLN A 17 -1.74 5.59 -5.09
N GLY A 18 -2.08 4.77 -4.10
CA GLY A 18 -3.40 4.13 -4.01
C GLY A 18 -3.92 4.12 -2.57
N THR A 19 -5.23 3.87 -2.46
CA THR A 19 -5.91 3.64 -1.18
C THR A 19 -6.36 2.19 -1.13
N LEU A 20 -6.05 1.51 -0.03
CA LEU A 20 -6.56 0.18 0.27
C LEU A 20 -7.66 0.29 1.32
N TYR A 21 -8.78 -0.39 1.06
CA TYR A 21 -9.89 -0.57 1.99
C TYR A 21 -9.91 -2.04 2.44
N ILE A 22 -10.11 -2.28 3.73
CA ILE A 22 -10.26 -3.60 4.31
C ILE A 22 -11.58 -3.63 5.09
N ASP A 23 -12.52 -4.43 4.60
CA ASP A 23 -13.84 -4.61 5.21
C ASP A 23 -13.90 -6.00 5.89
N LEU A 24 -14.25 -6.02 7.17
CA LEU A 24 -14.48 -7.24 7.93
C LEU A 24 -15.99 -7.42 8.14
N ILE A 25 -16.52 -8.53 7.65
CA ILE A 25 -17.96 -8.84 7.66
C ILE A 25 -18.20 -10.07 8.53
N ASP A 26 -19.16 -9.99 9.45
CA ASP A 26 -19.65 -11.16 10.18
C ASP A 26 -20.47 -12.04 9.24
N ALA A 27 -20.02 -13.27 9.01
CA ALA A 27 -20.64 -14.17 8.03
C ALA A 27 -22.04 -14.65 8.43
N ASN A 28 -22.35 -14.69 9.73
CA ASN A 28 -23.63 -15.19 10.24
C ASN A 28 -24.71 -14.12 10.10
N LYS A 29 -24.37 -12.89 10.48
CA LYS A 29 -25.29 -11.75 10.48
C LYS A 29 -25.24 -10.95 9.18
N LYS A 30 -24.22 -11.19 8.34
CA LYS A 30 -23.94 -10.45 7.10
C LYS A 30 -23.79 -8.94 7.33
N GLU A 31 -23.21 -8.57 8.46
CA GLU A 31 -23.03 -7.18 8.87
C GLU A 31 -21.54 -6.79 8.81
N LEU A 32 -21.26 -5.56 8.40
CA LEU A 32 -19.91 -4.97 8.47
C LEU A 32 -19.59 -4.69 9.94
N ILE A 33 -18.56 -5.35 10.48
CA ILE A 33 -18.15 -5.18 11.88
C ILE A 33 -16.96 -4.23 12.03
N TRP A 34 -16.20 -4.02 10.96
CA TRP A 34 -15.08 -3.09 10.96
C TRP A 34 -14.66 -2.71 9.54
N GLN A 35 -14.17 -1.48 9.40
CA GLN A 35 -13.57 -0.98 8.18
C GLN A 35 -12.26 -0.27 8.50
N GLY A 36 -11.20 -0.68 7.81
CA GLY A 36 -9.89 -0.05 7.85
C GLY A 36 -9.56 0.58 6.50
N MET A 37 -8.99 1.78 6.53
CA MET A 37 -8.43 2.41 5.34
C MET A 37 -6.95 2.69 5.53
N GLY A 38 -6.21 2.65 4.42
CA GLY A 38 -4.87 3.21 4.39
C GLY A 38 -4.47 3.66 3.00
N THR A 39 -3.65 4.71 2.94
CA THR A 39 -3.04 5.24 1.71
C THR A 39 -1.56 4.88 1.63
N GLY A 40 -1.06 4.59 0.44
CA GLY A 40 0.35 4.27 0.24
C GLY A 40 0.76 4.16 -1.23
N TYR A 41 2.07 4.08 -1.47
CA TYR A 41 2.62 3.84 -2.80
C TYR A 41 2.65 2.34 -3.11
N LEU A 42 2.03 1.95 -4.21
CA LEU A 42 2.10 0.59 -4.74
C LEU A 42 3.38 0.45 -5.58
N ALA A 43 4.25 -0.48 -5.21
CA ALA A 43 5.48 -0.72 -5.96
C ALA A 43 5.18 -1.26 -7.37
N GLN A 44 5.82 -0.70 -8.39
CA GLN A 44 5.76 -1.20 -9.76
C GLN A 44 6.68 -2.41 -9.92
N GLY A 45 6.17 -3.60 -9.59
CA GLY A 45 6.85 -4.88 -9.79
C GLY A 45 6.08 -6.00 -9.10
N ARG A 46 5.73 -7.09 -9.79
CA ARG A 46 4.77 -8.10 -9.33
C ARG A 46 5.11 -8.69 -7.95
N GLU A 47 6.38 -9.04 -7.75
CA GLU A 47 6.87 -9.64 -6.51
C GLU A 47 6.98 -8.61 -5.37
N LYS A 48 7.53 -7.42 -5.66
CA LYS A 48 7.60 -6.31 -4.70
C LYS A 48 6.21 -5.80 -4.31
N LYS A 49 5.24 -5.88 -5.21
CA LYS A 49 3.84 -5.45 -4.98
C LYS A 49 3.17 -6.33 -3.94
N GLU A 50 3.31 -7.66 -4.04
CA GLU A 50 2.72 -8.56 -3.04
C GLU A 50 3.31 -8.34 -1.64
N ALA A 51 4.64 -8.22 -1.53
CA ALA A 51 5.30 -7.95 -0.26
C ALA A 51 4.82 -6.61 0.36
N ARG A 52 4.74 -5.55 -0.45
CA ARG A 52 4.25 -4.24 -0.01
C ARG A 52 2.78 -4.27 0.40
N ILE A 53 1.92 -4.98 -0.33
CA ILE A 53 0.52 -5.14 0.04
C ILE A 53 0.42 -5.89 1.38
N LYS A 54 1.19 -6.95 1.59
CA LYS A 54 1.22 -7.69 2.87
C LYS A 54 1.65 -6.81 4.04
N GLU A 55 2.74 -6.05 3.88
CA GLU A 55 3.20 -5.06 4.87
C GLU A 55 2.11 -4.03 5.19
N PHE A 56 1.42 -3.56 4.16
CA PHE A 56 0.37 -2.55 4.29
C PHE A 56 -0.84 -3.09 5.06
N VAL A 57 -1.32 -4.27 4.66
CA VAL A 57 -2.42 -4.97 5.33
C VAL A 57 -2.06 -5.23 6.80
N ALA A 58 -0.84 -5.68 7.09
CA ALA A 58 -0.40 -5.92 8.47
C ALA A 58 -0.48 -4.65 9.33
N LYS A 59 -0.09 -3.48 8.80
CA LYS A 59 -0.20 -2.20 9.52
C LYS A 59 -1.64 -1.78 9.77
N VAL A 60 -2.53 -2.00 8.80
CA VAL A 60 -3.95 -1.66 8.92
C VAL A 60 -4.64 -2.60 9.92
N MET A 61 -4.33 -3.90 9.85
CA MET A 61 -4.85 -4.93 10.77
C MET A 61 -4.30 -4.80 12.19
N ALA A 62 -3.14 -4.18 12.40
CA ALA A 62 -2.63 -3.90 13.75
C ALA A 62 -3.55 -2.99 14.58
N LYS A 63 -4.46 -2.24 13.94
CA LYS A 63 -5.48 -1.42 14.62
C LYS A 63 -6.80 -2.16 14.85
N TYR A 64 -6.89 -3.42 14.44
CA TYR A 64 -8.05 -4.28 14.63
C TYR A 64 -7.80 -5.27 15.78
N PRO A 65 -8.81 -5.58 16.62
CA PRO A 65 -10.13 -4.96 16.65
C PRO A 65 -10.11 -3.60 17.37
N PRO A 66 -11.00 -2.66 16.99
CA PRO A 66 -11.12 -1.38 17.69
C PRO A 66 -11.52 -1.65 19.15
N GLY A 67 -10.69 -1.20 20.09
CA GLY A 67 -10.92 -1.39 21.53
C GLY A 67 -10.14 -2.54 22.19
N SER A 68 -9.17 -3.14 21.51
CA SER A 68 -8.25 -4.13 22.10
C SER A 68 -7.09 -3.54 22.90
N GLU A 69 -6.95 -2.21 22.93
CA GLU A 69 -6.00 -1.50 23.78
C GLU A 69 -6.77 -0.89 24.97
N GLN A 70 -6.88 -1.67 26.06
CA GLN A 70 -7.26 -1.21 27.39
C GLN A 70 -6.07 -1.39 28.34
#